data_AF-A0A397HH77-F1
#
_entry.id   AF-A0A397HH77-F1
#
_cell.length_a   1.000
_cell.length_b   1.000
_cell.length_c   1.000
_cell.angle_alpha   90.00
_cell.angle_beta   90.00
_cell.angle_gamma   90.00
#
_symmetry.space_group_name_H-M   'P 1'
#
loop_
_entity.id
_entity.type
_entity.pdbx_description
1 polymer ?
#
loop_
_entity_poly.entity_id
_entity_poly.type
_entity_poly.pdbx_seq_one_letter_code
_entity_poly.pdbx_strand_id
1 'polypeptide(L)'
;MNNINPTERLIFESNIWNLVVIDNIDFKERTFTYGNIYDVTRGSSHATLRMVFQCKLPQHLSNSTNEIIELDESFNPFGMNNYTINILNTFSNIFNNTLDFKESPLIFERNFNTESLHEKILIEIQSENSYSPPKVVILEAGDAPNEDSSIFEACKMYIVDLSLKNNKYIDICADEAIFRRLLRYRELNSFVRPILGAWHTNKDICSVLLAISSSYGIFDLAIVLDVRFLDKLESMVDYRSTVRVLELIWVAVGIAIHVYLKKTNKKIEDIVNDNNIPLKVWFHYYQWAGIWKAHRLGIKTGNFDLQYNCLTSFAPLFPIAGKSNYTRSVAHFISIIAQYPQLQQTLRHSVSINLTRKNHYYAYDEALEALGIKFIKQNVTGNVINEENLKHQIKLAQSERERIDLLFAEYIDDHVKAKNGRAIASRKDAIWKLADNLIEVFEMENFLEHELFKKFKPKQLNIEGYTRLTKCYDEGIVRIQSIVRQEVLKIDSINKKGRRATGINKSKWADINNNKKRSRSNKNTISTQVTPTILKAQEIQPNLQDEPTTQPNLQDELTKKRKRQTTVEEKNILDPICESDSIPTDNEINNILYMSSKLLN
;
A
#
# COMPACT_ATOMS: atom_id res chain seq x y z
N MET A 1 -35.33 21.82 8.31
CA MET A 1 -34.40 21.49 7.20
C MET A 1 -34.82 20.23 6.44
N ASN A 2 -36.03 19.71 6.66
CA ASN A 2 -36.40 18.31 6.42
C ASN A 2 -36.78 18.00 4.95
N ASN A 3 -36.32 18.82 4.00
CA ASN A 3 -36.69 18.78 2.58
C ASN A 3 -35.46 18.83 1.66
N ILE A 4 -34.27 18.48 2.16
CA ILE A 4 -33.04 18.42 1.36
C ILE A 4 -32.90 17.02 0.78
N ASN A 5 -33.37 16.84 -0.46
CA ASN A 5 -33.19 15.59 -1.21
C ASN A 5 -31.97 15.71 -2.15
N PRO A 6 -30.85 14.99 -1.91
CA PRO A 6 -29.66 15.11 -2.75
C PRO A 6 -29.84 14.51 -4.16
N THR A 7 -30.85 13.64 -4.38
CA THR A 7 -31.12 13.03 -5.69
C THR A 7 -31.62 14.04 -6.73
N GLU A 8 -32.22 15.16 -6.31
CA GLU A 8 -32.60 16.28 -7.18
C GLU A 8 -31.40 16.91 -7.91
N ARG A 9 -30.18 16.62 -7.45
CA ARG A 9 -28.94 17.09 -8.05
C ARG A 9 -28.41 16.15 -9.15
N LEU A 10 -29.02 14.99 -9.36
CA LEU A 10 -28.64 14.04 -10.42
C LEU A 10 -29.19 14.50 -11.79
N ILE A 11 -28.43 14.24 -12.86
CA ILE A 11 -28.84 14.40 -14.26
C ILE A 11 -29.28 13.04 -14.82
N PHE A 12 -30.42 13.00 -15.50
CA PHE A 12 -31.03 11.80 -16.07
C PHE A 12 -31.02 11.80 -17.63
N GLU A 13 -29.97 12.35 -18.24
CA GLU A 13 -29.72 12.27 -19.69
C GLU A 13 -29.25 10.86 -20.09
N SER A 14 -29.61 10.39 -21.29
CA SER A 14 -29.25 9.04 -21.79
C SER A 14 -27.77 8.84 -22.07
N ASN A 15 -26.99 9.93 -22.21
CA ASN A 15 -25.55 9.92 -22.43
C ASN A 15 -24.72 10.03 -21.13
N ILE A 16 -25.37 10.06 -19.96
CA ILE A 16 -24.69 10.15 -18.66
C ILE A 16 -24.42 8.74 -18.12
N TRP A 17 -23.14 8.43 -17.93
CA TRP A 17 -22.71 7.30 -17.12
C TRP A 17 -22.70 7.68 -15.65
N ASN A 18 -23.41 6.91 -14.83
CA ASN A 18 -23.46 7.07 -13.39
C ASN A 18 -22.53 6.05 -12.75
N LEU A 19 -21.28 6.43 -12.54
CA LEU A 19 -20.35 5.66 -11.71
C LEU A 19 -20.63 6.01 -10.26
N VAL A 20 -20.95 5.01 -9.43
CA VAL A 20 -21.09 5.21 -7.98
C VAL A 20 -19.84 4.75 -7.25
N VAL A 21 -19.48 5.42 -6.15
CA VAL A 21 -18.25 5.14 -5.40
C VAL A 21 -18.56 5.08 -3.91
N ILE A 22 -18.07 4.05 -3.24
CA ILE A 22 -18.37 3.72 -1.84
C ILE A 22 -17.08 3.67 -1.02
N ASP A 23 -17.09 4.31 0.15
CA ASP A 23 -16.04 4.18 1.16
C ASP A 23 -16.61 4.41 2.57
N ASN A 24 -15.83 4.04 3.59
CA ASN A 24 -16.17 4.24 5.00
C ASN A 24 -15.90 5.70 5.40
N ILE A 25 -16.83 6.35 6.11
CA ILE A 25 -16.58 7.66 6.73
C ILE A 25 -16.71 7.60 8.25
N ASP A 26 -15.56 7.76 8.90
CA ASP A 26 -15.44 7.81 10.36
C ASP A 26 -15.42 9.24 10.89
N PHE A 27 -16.21 9.49 11.92
CA PHE A 27 -16.15 10.68 12.76
C PHE A 27 -15.71 10.29 14.18
N LYS A 28 -15.04 11.22 14.87
CA LYS A 28 -14.81 11.16 16.31
C LYS A 28 -15.41 12.39 16.96
N GLU A 29 -15.98 12.22 18.13
CA GLU A 29 -16.54 13.33 18.90
C GLU A 29 -15.46 14.40 19.21
N ARG A 30 -15.89 15.66 19.33
CA ARG A 30 -15.01 16.76 19.75
C ARG A 30 -14.66 16.69 21.23
N THR A 31 -15.63 16.29 22.05
CA THR A 31 -15.53 16.08 23.49
C THR A 31 -15.18 14.64 23.82
N PHE A 32 -14.71 14.41 25.05
CA PHE A 32 -14.81 13.10 25.70
C PHE A 32 -16.13 13.06 26.47
N THR A 33 -16.71 11.88 26.68
CA THR A 33 -17.74 11.69 27.71
C THR A 33 -17.14 11.93 29.11
N TYR A 34 -17.98 12.25 30.09
CA TYR A 34 -17.50 12.60 31.44
C TYR A 34 -16.79 11.40 32.10
N GLY A 35 -15.50 11.60 32.43
CA GLY A 35 -14.63 10.60 33.02
C GLY A 35 -13.15 11.01 32.89
N ASN A 36 -12.23 10.13 33.31
CA ASN A 36 -10.80 10.41 33.24
C ASN A 36 -10.31 10.48 31.78
N ILE A 37 -9.66 11.58 31.39
CA ILE A 37 -9.21 11.83 30.01
C ILE A 37 -8.15 10.83 29.49
N TYR A 38 -7.57 10.03 30.38
CA TYR A 38 -6.62 8.96 30.05
C TYR A 38 -7.29 7.60 29.81
N ASP A 39 -8.52 7.40 30.30
CA ASP A 39 -9.25 6.12 30.24
C ASP A 39 -10.48 6.17 29.31
N VAL A 40 -11.05 7.35 29.09
CA VAL A 40 -12.24 7.53 28.23
C VAL A 40 -11.85 7.56 26.75
N THR A 41 -12.29 6.57 25.98
CA THR A 41 -12.36 6.68 24.52
C THR A 41 -13.52 7.56 24.10
N ARG A 42 -13.26 8.60 23.29
CA ARG A 42 -14.31 9.39 22.63
C ARG A 42 -15.22 8.49 21.79
N GLY A 43 -16.50 8.81 21.71
CA GLY A 43 -17.41 8.17 20.77
C GLY A 43 -16.94 8.36 19.32
N SER A 44 -17.19 7.36 18.50
CA SER A 44 -16.97 7.42 17.06
C SER A 44 -18.22 7.00 16.30
N SER A 45 -18.61 7.83 15.33
CA SER A 45 -19.73 7.56 14.44
C SER A 45 -19.18 7.06 13.12
N HIS A 46 -19.75 5.96 12.62
CA HIS A 46 -19.32 5.28 11.40
C HIS A 46 -20.50 5.24 10.43
N ALA A 47 -20.26 5.59 9.17
CA ALA A 47 -21.26 5.53 8.11
C ALA A 47 -20.62 5.12 6.78
N THR A 48 -21.45 4.71 5.83
CA THR A 48 -21.04 4.45 4.45
C THR A 48 -21.24 5.72 3.62
N LEU A 49 -20.17 6.36 3.15
CA LEU A 49 -20.29 7.52 2.28
C LEU A 49 -20.73 7.07 0.88
N ARG A 50 -21.83 7.64 0.38
CA ARG A 50 -22.31 7.43 -1.00
C ARG A 50 -22.04 8.66 -1.87
N MET A 51 -21.40 8.45 -3.03
CA MET A 51 -21.09 9.50 -3.99
C MET A 51 -21.23 8.98 -5.43
N VAL A 52 -21.67 9.85 -6.34
CA VAL A 52 -21.83 9.58 -7.77
C VAL A 52 -20.96 10.53 -8.58
N PHE A 53 -20.20 9.97 -9.53
CA PHE A 53 -19.60 10.69 -10.64
C PHE A 53 -20.49 10.52 -11.87
N GLN A 54 -21.07 11.61 -12.35
CA GLN A 54 -21.84 11.64 -13.59
C GLN A 54 -20.93 12.07 -14.75
N CYS A 55 -20.48 11.10 -15.54
CA CYS A 55 -19.59 11.31 -16.69
C CYS A 55 -20.40 11.37 -18.00
N LYS A 56 -20.19 12.38 -18.84
CA LYS A 56 -20.86 12.49 -20.14
C LYS A 56 -20.13 11.66 -21.20
N LEU A 57 -20.77 10.60 -21.69
CA LEU A 57 -20.23 9.73 -22.72
C LEU A 57 -20.56 10.22 -24.15
N PRO A 58 -19.72 9.87 -25.14
CA PRO A 58 -20.06 9.91 -26.55
C PRO A 58 -21.32 9.11 -26.89
N GLN A 59 -22.14 9.63 -27.81
CA GLN A 59 -23.46 9.09 -28.15
C GLN A 59 -23.42 7.66 -28.74
N HIS A 60 -22.28 7.20 -29.27
CA HIS A 60 -22.13 5.80 -29.72
C HIS A 60 -21.97 4.82 -28.55
N LEU A 61 -21.39 5.25 -27.41
CA LEU A 61 -21.22 4.43 -26.21
C LEU A 61 -22.52 4.29 -25.41
N SER A 62 -23.34 5.34 -25.37
CA SER A 62 -24.67 5.31 -24.71
C SER A 62 -25.67 4.40 -25.42
N ASN A 63 -25.46 4.13 -26.71
CA ASN A 63 -26.39 3.40 -27.57
C ASN A 63 -25.95 1.95 -27.84
N SER A 64 -24.78 1.51 -27.33
CA SER A 64 -24.29 0.16 -27.55
C SER A 64 -25.03 -0.88 -26.68
N THR A 65 -25.19 -2.09 -27.23
CA THR A 65 -25.80 -3.23 -26.54
C THR A 65 -24.87 -3.77 -25.45
N ASN A 66 -25.45 -4.18 -24.32
CA ASN A 66 -24.72 -4.90 -23.26
C ASN A 66 -24.49 -6.35 -23.69
N GLU A 67 -23.57 -6.56 -24.62
CA GLU A 67 -23.00 -7.88 -24.89
C GLU A 67 -22.26 -8.37 -23.63
N ILE A 68 -22.37 -9.67 -23.34
CA ILE A 68 -21.73 -10.34 -22.22
C ILE A 68 -20.89 -11.47 -22.78
N ILE A 69 -19.60 -11.49 -22.48
CA ILE A 69 -18.71 -12.57 -22.87
C ILE A 69 -18.68 -13.60 -21.75
N GLU A 70 -19.05 -14.84 -22.07
CA GLU A 70 -18.80 -15.99 -21.19
C GLU A 70 -17.31 -16.34 -21.23
N LEU A 71 -16.70 -16.54 -20.06
CA LEU A 71 -15.27 -16.85 -19.94
C LEU A 71 -15.09 -18.35 -19.77
N ASP A 72 -14.13 -18.93 -20.50
CA ASP A 72 -13.80 -20.35 -20.48
C ASP A 72 -12.38 -20.63 -19.93
N GLU A 73 -11.90 -21.87 -20.05
CA GLU A 73 -10.58 -22.27 -19.57
C GLU A 73 -9.40 -21.58 -20.29
N SER A 74 -9.63 -20.99 -21.47
CA SER A 74 -8.61 -20.25 -22.23
C SER A 74 -8.36 -18.83 -21.69
N PHE A 75 -9.25 -18.32 -20.81
CA PHE A 75 -9.13 -16.99 -20.23
C PHE A 75 -7.94 -16.89 -19.26
N ASN A 76 -6.75 -16.59 -19.81
CA ASN A 76 -5.51 -16.38 -19.08
C ASN A 76 -4.95 -14.97 -19.37
N PRO A 77 -5.47 -13.91 -18.71
CA PRO A 77 -5.08 -12.53 -18.98
C PRO A 77 -3.78 -12.11 -18.24
N PHE A 78 -3.15 -13.01 -17.47
CA PHE A 78 -2.10 -12.68 -16.51
C PHE A 78 -0.70 -13.08 -16.97
N GLY A 79 0.27 -12.21 -16.72
CA GLY A 79 1.63 -12.34 -17.23
C GLY A 79 2.00 -11.17 -18.16
N MET A 80 3.24 -11.17 -18.62
CA MET A 80 3.80 -10.07 -19.41
C MET A 80 3.11 -10.00 -20.79
N ASN A 81 2.49 -8.86 -21.10
CA ASN A 81 1.83 -8.62 -22.39
C ASN A 81 2.60 -7.63 -23.28
N ASN A 82 2.40 -7.74 -24.60
CA ASN A 82 3.11 -6.93 -25.61
C ASN A 82 2.95 -5.41 -25.39
N TYR A 83 1.79 -4.96 -24.89
CA TYR A 83 1.57 -3.55 -24.55
C TYR A 83 2.56 -3.09 -23.46
N THR A 84 2.71 -3.89 -22.39
CA THR A 84 3.62 -3.59 -21.28
C THR A 84 5.09 -3.70 -21.71
N ILE A 85 5.43 -4.68 -22.55
CA ILE A 85 6.78 -4.80 -23.15
C ILE A 85 7.11 -3.53 -23.94
N ASN A 86 6.19 -3.06 -24.79
CA ASN A 86 6.40 -1.83 -25.55
C ASN A 86 6.61 -0.61 -24.65
N ILE A 87 5.88 -0.47 -23.54
CA ILE A 87 6.08 0.62 -22.58
C ILE A 87 7.44 0.54 -21.88
N LEU A 88 7.91 -0.67 -21.50
CA LEU A 88 9.25 -0.87 -20.94
C LEU A 88 10.36 -0.56 -21.97
N ASN A 89 10.13 -0.88 -23.25
CA ASN A 89 11.03 -0.52 -24.35
C ASN A 89 11.04 1.00 -24.58
N THR A 90 9.90 1.68 -24.50
CA THR A 90 9.82 3.16 -24.52
C THR A 90 10.62 3.75 -23.35
N PHE A 91 10.54 3.21 -22.13
CA PHE A 91 11.39 3.66 -21.03
C PHE A 91 12.89 3.47 -21.32
N SER A 92 13.30 2.30 -21.83
CA SER A 92 14.69 2.02 -22.25
C SER A 92 15.18 3.05 -23.28
N ASN A 93 14.39 3.31 -24.32
CA ASN A 93 14.69 4.32 -25.33
C ASN A 93 14.80 5.73 -24.73
N ILE A 94 13.94 6.11 -23.78
CA ILE A 94 14.03 7.40 -23.09
C ILE A 94 15.30 7.50 -22.24
N PHE A 95 15.74 6.43 -21.56
CA PHE A 95 17.03 6.44 -20.86
C PHE A 95 18.19 6.64 -21.83
N ASN A 96 18.27 5.85 -22.91
CA ASN A 96 19.32 5.98 -23.93
C ASN A 96 19.35 7.38 -24.56
N ASN A 97 18.19 7.92 -24.94
CA ASN A 97 18.03 9.27 -25.52
C ASN A 97 18.20 10.41 -24.49
N THR A 98 18.32 10.10 -23.20
CA THR A 98 18.58 11.09 -22.13
C THR A 98 20.01 11.01 -21.62
N LEU A 99 20.67 9.87 -21.80
CA LEU A 99 22.10 9.67 -21.53
C LEU A 99 22.97 10.14 -22.71
N ASP A 100 22.45 10.27 -23.93
CA ASP A 100 23.16 10.90 -25.08
C ASP A 100 24.62 10.39 -25.24
N PHE A 101 24.73 9.06 -25.33
CA PHE A 101 26.01 8.35 -25.34
C PHE A 101 26.87 8.73 -26.55
N LYS A 102 28.04 9.31 -26.28
CA LYS A 102 29.10 9.64 -27.25
C LYS A 102 30.27 8.70 -27.08
N GLU A 103 30.87 8.28 -28.19
CA GLU A 103 31.89 7.22 -28.21
C GLU A 103 33.32 7.79 -28.23
N SER A 104 34.27 7.02 -27.67
CA SER A 104 35.72 7.26 -27.71
C SER A 104 36.21 8.64 -27.21
N PRO A 105 36.30 8.86 -25.88
CA PRO A 105 35.93 7.96 -24.78
C PRO A 105 34.40 7.92 -24.58
N LEU A 106 33.90 6.90 -23.87
CA LEU A 106 32.46 6.84 -23.56
C LEU A 106 32.07 7.99 -22.62
N ILE A 107 31.34 8.95 -23.15
CA ILE A 107 30.79 10.11 -22.44
C ILE A 107 29.26 10.01 -22.51
N PHE A 108 28.58 10.37 -21.43
CA PHE A 108 27.12 10.46 -21.37
C PHE A 108 26.70 11.69 -20.57
N GLU A 109 25.53 12.23 -20.90
CA GLU A 109 24.94 13.36 -20.21
C GLU A 109 24.56 12.97 -18.78
N ARG A 110 24.94 13.83 -17.82
CA ARG A 110 24.63 13.70 -16.39
C ARG A 110 23.73 14.83 -15.89
N ASN A 111 23.41 15.81 -16.74
CA ASN A 111 22.66 17.01 -16.39
C ASN A 111 21.13 16.88 -16.53
N PHE A 112 20.59 15.73 -16.16
CA PHE A 112 19.15 15.52 -15.99
C PHE A 112 18.81 15.06 -14.56
N ASN A 113 17.52 15.02 -14.24
CA ASN A 113 16.97 14.64 -12.94
C ASN A 113 15.68 13.81 -13.14
N THR A 114 15.05 13.40 -12.03
CA THR A 114 13.78 12.66 -12.04
C THR A 114 12.64 13.37 -12.76
N GLU A 115 12.61 14.70 -12.68
CA GLU A 115 11.55 15.57 -13.19
C GLU A 115 11.62 15.63 -14.73
N SER A 116 12.77 16.01 -15.28
CA SER A 116 13.02 16.04 -16.73
C SER A 116 12.86 14.68 -17.41
N LEU A 117 13.23 13.59 -16.73
CA LEU A 117 12.96 12.23 -17.23
C LEU A 117 11.45 11.89 -17.18
N HIS A 118 10.75 12.31 -16.12
CA HIS A 118 9.30 12.13 -15.99
C HIS A 118 8.52 12.93 -17.04
N GLU A 119 8.98 14.11 -17.40
CA GLU A 119 8.41 14.95 -18.48
C GLU A 119 8.55 14.28 -19.85
N LYS A 120 9.75 13.78 -20.20
CA LYS A 120 9.95 12.97 -21.42
C LYS A 120 9.03 11.74 -21.44
N ILE A 121 8.93 11.02 -20.32
CA ILE A 121 8.02 9.89 -20.14
C ILE A 121 6.55 10.29 -20.32
N LEU A 122 6.14 11.46 -19.83
CA LEU A 122 4.76 11.94 -19.98
C LEU A 122 4.44 12.28 -21.45
N ILE A 123 5.38 12.84 -22.20
CA ILE A 123 5.19 13.17 -23.63
C ILE A 123 4.88 11.90 -24.45
N GLU A 124 5.65 10.83 -24.26
CA GLU A 124 5.49 9.56 -24.99
C GLU A 124 4.24 8.74 -24.57
N ILE A 125 3.65 9.02 -23.40
CA ILE A 125 2.60 8.19 -22.78
C ILE A 125 1.27 8.94 -22.59
N GLN A 126 1.25 10.25 -22.81
CA GLN A 126 0.05 11.06 -22.66
C GLN A 126 -1.01 10.67 -23.70
N SER A 127 -2.22 10.34 -23.22
CA SER A 127 -3.40 10.32 -24.07
C SER A 127 -3.77 11.74 -24.52
N GLU A 128 -4.10 11.90 -25.80
CA GLU A 128 -4.63 13.16 -26.34
C GLU A 128 -5.98 13.56 -25.69
N ASN A 129 -6.72 12.56 -25.19
CA ASN A 129 -8.08 12.70 -24.70
C ASN A 129 -8.19 13.66 -23.50
N SER A 130 -8.92 14.75 -23.71
CA SER A 130 -9.24 15.76 -22.71
C SER A 130 -10.73 15.69 -22.36
N TYR A 131 -11.08 14.83 -21.40
CA TYR A 131 -12.47 14.63 -20.99
C TYR A 131 -13.00 15.79 -20.14
N SER A 132 -14.30 16.09 -20.27
CA SER A 132 -14.99 17.07 -19.43
C SER A 132 -15.08 16.59 -17.98
N PRO A 133 -14.83 17.46 -16.97
CA PRO A 133 -15.05 17.12 -15.57
C PRO A 133 -16.45 16.54 -15.29
N PRO A 134 -16.56 15.40 -14.58
CA PRO A 134 -17.84 14.84 -14.21
C PRO A 134 -18.55 15.70 -13.16
N LYS A 135 -19.88 15.70 -13.19
CA LYS A 135 -20.67 16.29 -12.11
C LYS A 135 -20.61 15.35 -10.90
N VAL A 136 -20.22 15.89 -9.75
CA VAL A 136 -20.11 15.14 -8.49
C VAL A 136 -21.37 15.36 -7.67
N VAL A 137 -22.01 14.28 -7.22
CA VAL A 137 -23.15 14.31 -6.31
C VAL A 137 -22.85 13.43 -5.10
N ILE A 138 -22.82 14.01 -3.91
CA ILE A 138 -22.82 13.25 -2.65
C ILE A 138 -24.29 13.02 -2.28
N LEU A 139 -24.64 11.77 -2.00
CA LEU A 139 -25.99 11.33 -1.65
C LEU A 139 -26.13 11.19 -0.13
N GLU A 140 -27.28 10.71 0.33
CA GLU A 140 -27.46 10.30 1.72
C GLU A 140 -26.43 9.23 2.11
N ALA A 141 -26.05 9.16 3.38
CA ALA A 141 -25.15 8.11 3.85
C ALA A 141 -25.89 6.76 3.91
N GLY A 142 -25.17 5.65 3.75
CA GLY A 142 -25.62 4.33 4.21
C GLY A 142 -25.17 4.06 5.64
N ASP A 143 -25.70 2.99 6.24
CA ASP A 143 -25.36 2.56 7.60
C ASP A 143 -23.86 2.30 7.81
N ALA A 144 -23.46 2.16 9.08
CA ALA A 144 -22.11 1.78 9.47
C ALA A 144 -21.65 0.50 8.74
N PRO A 145 -20.52 0.53 7.99
CA PRO A 145 -20.06 -0.59 7.15
C PRO A 145 -19.40 -1.73 7.96
N ASN A 146 -20.03 -2.12 9.06
CA ASN A 146 -19.56 -3.15 9.97
C ASN A 146 -19.65 -4.54 9.32
N GLU A 147 -20.77 -4.81 8.64
CA GLU A 147 -21.10 -6.10 8.02
C GLU A 147 -21.37 -5.97 6.51
N ASP A 148 -21.66 -7.10 5.86
CA ASP A 148 -21.92 -7.13 4.42
C ASP A 148 -23.29 -6.53 4.07
N SER A 149 -24.30 -6.78 4.91
CA SER A 149 -25.67 -6.26 4.80
C SER A 149 -25.69 -4.74 4.62
N SER A 150 -24.95 -4.00 5.44
CA SER A 150 -24.86 -2.53 5.38
C SER A 150 -24.36 -2.02 4.02
N ILE A 151 -23.43 -2.75 3.40
CA ILE A 151 -22.97 -2.44 2.03
C ILE A 151 -24.03 -2.84 0.99
N PHE A 152 -24.76 -3.94 1.20
CA PHE A 152 -25.83 -4.38 0.29
C PHE A 152 -27.01 -3.39 0.30
N GLU A 153 -27.39 -2.86 1.46
CA GLU A 153 -28.39 -1.79 1.57
C GLU A 153 -27.89 -0.50 0.92
N ALA A 154 -26.63 -0.09 1.15
CA ALA A 154 -26.05 1.06 0.45
C ALA A 154 -26.08 0.90 -1.09
N CYS A 155 -25.91 -0.32 -1.62
CA CYS A 155 -26.07 -0.61 -3.04
C CYS A 155 -27.53 -0.51 -3.51
N LYS A 156 -28.51 -0.98 -2.71
CA LYS A 156 -29.94 -0.83 -3.02
C LYS A 156 -30.37 0.64 -3.01
N MET A 157 -29.84 1.45 -2.09
CA MET A 157 -30.13 2.88 -2.03
C MET A 157 -29.77 3.56 -3.37
N TYR A 158 -28.57 3.29 -3.93
CA TYR A 158 -28.21 3.80 -5.26
C TYR A 158 -29.13 3.34 -6.39
N ILE A 159 -29.64 2.10 -6.34
CA ILE A 159 -30.59 1.59 -7.34
C ILE A 159 -31.88 2.43 -7.32
N VAL A 160 -32.35 2.83 -6.13
CA VAL A 160 -33.47 3.76 -5.95
C VAL A 160 -33.10 5.18 -6.38
N ASP A 161 -32.00 5.75 -5.88
CA ASP A 161 -31.54 7.11 -6.17
C ASP A 161 -31.41 7.39 -7.69
N LEU A 162 -30.81 6.43 -8.41
CA LEU A 162 -30.57 6.50 -9.85
C LEU A 162 -31.77 6.00 -10.68
N SER A 163 -32.88 5.63 -10.04
CA SER A 163 -34.09 5.09 -10.69
C SER A 163 -33.79 3.94 -11.66
N LEU A 164 -32.89 3.03 -11.27
CA LEU A 164 -32.45 1.92 -12.11
C LEU A 164 -33.54 0.85 -12.18
N LYS A 165 -33.97 0.54 -13.40
CA LYS A 165 -34.86 -0.59 -13.69
C LYS A 165 -34.10 -1.92 -13.54
N ASN A 166 -34.83 -3.00 -13.24
CA ASN A 166 -34.34 -4.36 -12.97
C ASN A 166 -33.55 -5.05 -14.12
N ASN A 167 -33.13 -4.30 -15.16
CA ASN A 167 -32.33 -4.75 -16.28
C ASN A 167 -31.14 -3.82 -16.61
N LYS A 168 -30.87 -2.79 -15.78
CA LYS A 168 -29.72 -1.89 -15.93
C LYS A 168 -28.62 -2.24 -14.95
N TYR A 169 -27.38 -2.26 -15.44
CA TYR A 169 -26.20 -2.41 -14.59
C TYR A 169 -25.96 -1.18 -13.71
N ILE A 170 -25.40 -1.43 -12.53
CA ILE A 170 -24.81 -0.42 -11.65
C ILE A 170 -23.31 -0.67 -11.53
N ASP A 171 -22.51 0.36 -11.88
CA ASP A 171 -21.05 0.33 -11.83
C ASP A 171 -20.59 0.94 -10.50
N ILE A 172 -19.97 0.12 -9.64
CA ILE A 172 -19.65 0.47 -8.25
C ILE A 172 -18.14 0.37 -8.01
N CYS A 173 -17.46 1.49 -7.78
CA CYS A 173 -16.06 1.47 -7.34
C CYS A 173 -15.94 1.53 -5.80
N ALA A 174 -15.00 0.77 -5.24
CA ALA A 174 -14.66 0.84 -3.82
C ALA A 174 -13.24 0.29 -3.54
N ASP A 175 -12.77 0.42 -2.29
CA ASP A 175 -11.51 -0.16 -1.82
C ASP A 175 -11.50 -1.71 -1.90
N GLU A 176 -10.37 -2.35 -1.61
CA GLU A 176 -10.24 -3.82 -1.59
C GLU A 176 -11.22 -4.52 -0.62
N ALA A 177 -11.46 -3.91 0.56
CA ALA A 177 -12.31 -4.49 1.58
C ALA A 177 -13.80 -4.49 1.18
N ILE A 178 -14.30 -3.36 0.69
CA ILE A 178 -15.66 -3.19 0.21
C ILE A 178 -15.84 -3.90 -1.14
N PHE A 179 -14.87 -3.86 -2.06
CA PHE A 179 -14.91 -4.59 -3.33
C PHE A 179 -15.19 -6.09 -3.12
N ARG A 180 -14.52 -6.72 -2.14
CA ARG A 180 -14.82 -8.11 -1.77
C ARG A 180 -16.23 -8.33 -1.20
N ARG A 181 -16.89 -7.32 -0.67
CA ARG A 181 -18.33 -7.38 -0.29
C ARG A 181 -19.22 -7.25 -1.52
N LEU A 182 -18.90 -6.30 -2.40
CA LEU A 182 -19.61 -6.11 -3.68
C LEU A 182 -19.58 -7.36 -4.56
N LEU A 183 -18.49 -8.16 -4.52
CA LEU A 183 -18.46 -9.48 -5.16
C LEU A 183 -19.50 -10.46 -4.61
N ARG A 184 -19.76 -10.47 -3.29
CA ARG A 184 -20.84 -11.30 -2.70
C ARG A 184 -22.22 -10.72 -3.02
N TYR A 185 -22.36 -9.40 -3.08
CA TYR A 185 -23.61 -8.78 -3.52
C TYR A 185 -23.92 -9.10 -5.00
N ARG A 186 -22.89 -9.18 -5.85
CA ARG A 186 -23.00 -9.60 -7.26
C ARG A 186 -23.49 -11.05 -7.44
N GLU A 187 -23.24 -11.94 -6.48
CA GLU A 187 -23.83 -13.30 -6.48
C GLU A 187 -25.34 -13.31 -6.14
N LEU A 188 -25.85 -12.24 -5.51
CA LEU A 188 -27.29 -12.03 -5.25
C LEU A 188 -27.96 -11.13 -6.31
N ASN A 189 -27.20 -10.26 -6.97
CA ASN A 189 -27.66 -9.30 -7.95
C ASN A 189 -26.64 -9.16 -9.10
N SER A 190 -26.87 -9.90 -10.19
CA SER A 190 -25.97 -9.96 -11.35
C SER A 190 -25.80 -8.63 -12.09
N PHE A 191 -26.68 -7.64 -11.87
CA PHE A 191 -26.58 -6.30 -12.43
C PHE A 191 -25.54 -5.41 -11.72
N VAL A 192 -24.89 -5.89 -10.66
CA VAL A 192 -23.79 -5.18 -10.00
C VAL A 192 -22.47 -5.48 -10.72
N ARG A 193 -21.76 -4.44 -11.16
CA ARG A 193 -20.41 -4.52 -11.74
C ARG A 193 -19.40 -3.80 -10.82
N PRO A 194 -18.72 -4.53 -9.92
CA PRO A 194 -17.69 -3.96 -9.05
C PRO A 194 -16.44 -3.52 -9.84
N ILE A 195 -15.91 -2.36 -9.48
CA ILE A 195 -14.65 -1.78 -9.98
C ILE A 195 -13.67 -1.66 -8.79
N LEU A 196 -12.45 -2.14 -8.95
CA LEU A 196 -11.47 -2.14 -7.86
C LEU A 196 -10.77 -0.78 -7.74
N GLY A 197 -10.70 -0.22 -6.53
CA GLY A 197 -10.02 1.03 -6.23
C GLY A 197 -8.55 1.05 -6.68
N ALA A 198 -8.26 1.83 -7.72
CA ALA A 198 -6.96 1.82 -8.38
C ALA A 198 -5.86 2.51 -7.55
N TRP A 199 -6.21 3.46 -6.66
CA TRP A 199 -5.22 4.11 -5.78
C TRP A 199 -4.80 3.19 -4.63
N HIS A 200 -5.75 2.54 -3.96
CA HIS A 200 -5.45 1.49 -2.98
C HIS A 200 -4.66 0.33 -3.62
N THR A 201 -5.03 -0.09 -4.83
CA THR A 201 -4.28 -1.10 -5.59
C THR A 201 -2.85 -0.64 -5.91
N ASN A 202 -2.65 0.60 -6.38
CA ASN A 202 -1.30 1.13 -6.65
C ASN A 202 -0.46 1.31 -5.38
N LYS A 203 -1.08 1.61 -4.23
CA LYS A 203 -0.43 1.59 -2.92
C LYS A 203 0.02 0.18 -2.53
N ASP A 204 -0.79 -0.84 -2.78
CA ASP A 204 -0.39 -2.21 -2.47
C ASP A 204 0.65 -2.78 -3.46
N ILE A 205 0.68 -2.31 -4.71
CA ILE A 205 1.79 -2.56 -5.66
C ILE A 205 3.14 -2.06 -5.09
N CYS A 206 3.19 -0.86 -4.48
CA CYS A 206 4.40 -0.40 -3.76
C CYS A 206 4.82 -1.39 -2.66
N SER A 207 3.85 -1.97 -1.95
CA SER A 207 4.08 -2.97 -0.90
C SER A 207 4.67 -4.27 -1.45
N VAL A 208 4.23 -4.69 -2.64
CA VAL A 208 4.77 -5.85 -3.36
C VAL A 208 6.22 -5.60 -3.79
N LEU A 209 6.52 -4.44 -4.39
CA LEU A 209 7.89 -4.06 -4.79
C LEU A 209 8.87 -4.03 -3.61
N LEU A 210 8.49 -3.36 -2.51
CA LEU A 210 9.28 -3.33 -1.28
C LEU A 210 9.47 -4.74 -0.70
N ALA A 211 8.41 -5.54 -0.63
CA ALA A 211 8.46 -6.88 -0.08
C ALA A 211 9.40 -7.81 -0.88
N ILE A 212 9.33 -7.80 -2.21
CA ILE A 212 10.19 -8.60 -3.08
C ILE A 212 11.65 -8.16 -2.94
N SER A 213 11.90 -6.86 -3.02
CA SER A 213 13.26 -6.30 -3.08
C SER A 213 13.96 -6.21 -1.70
N SER A 214 13.21 -6.41 -0.62
CA SER A 214 13.67 -6.28 0.78
C SER A 214 14.96 -7.03 1.11
N SER A 215 15.10 -8.29 0.65
CA SER A 215 16.27 -9.13 0.93
C SER A 215 17.42 -8.99 -0.09
N TYR A 216 17.25 -8.14 -1.12
CA TYR A 216 18.21 -7.89 -2.19
C TYR A 216 18.94 -6.55 -2.05
N GLY A 217 18.52 -5.69 -1.11
CA GLY A 217 19.22 -4.45 -0.75
C GLY A 217 18.46 -3.16 -1.05
N ILE A 218 17.13 -3.18 -1.26
CA ILE A 218 16.38 -1.95 -1.56
C ILE A 218 16.45 -0.90 -0.42
N PHE A 219 16.60 -1.35 0.82
CA PHE A 219 16.81 -0.45 1.96
C PHE A 219 18.22 0.16 1.98
N ASP A 220 19.23 -0.55 1.49
CA ASP A 220 20.58 -0.01 1.25
C ASP A 220 20.53 1.08 0.18
N LEU A 221 19.82 0.84 -0.94
CA LEU A 221 19.65 1.84 -2.00
C LEU A 221 18.91 3.09 -1.48
N ALA A 222 17.86 2.90 -0.67
CA ALA A 222 17.11 3.99 -0.05
C ALA A 222 17.97 4.84 0.91
N ILE A 223 18.99 4.25 1.56
CA ILE A 223 19.92 4.99 2.43
C ILE A 223 20.85 5.92 1.63
N VAL A 224 21.25 5.55 0.41
CA VAL A 224 22.04 6.44 -0.46
C VAL A 224 21.22 7.64 -0.94
N LEU A 225 19.89 7.50 -0.97
CA LEU A 225 18.91 8.56 -1.20
C LEU A 225 18.46 9.26 0.11
N ASP A 226 19.27 9.18 1.17
CA ASP A 226 19.06 9.78 2.50
C ASP A 226 17.73 9.43 3.21
N VAL A 227 17.10 8.30 2.89
CA VAL A 227 15.87 7.86 3.56
C VAL A 227 16.15 7.42 5.01
N ARG A 228 15.90 8.33 5.96
CA ARG A 228 16.18 8.14 7.39
C ARG A 228 15.27 7.11 8.10
N PHE A 229 14.01 7.01 7.71
CA PHE A 229 12.96 6.25 8.43
C PHE A 229 12.48 5.02 7.64
N LEU A 230 13.35 4.02 7.54
CA LEU A 230 13.13 2.82 6.71
C LEU A 230 12.00 1.91 7.23
N ASP A 231 11.65 1.99 8.53
CA ASP A 231 10.46 1.34 9.07
C ASP A 231 9.16 1.96 8.52
N LYS A 232 9.16 3.29 8.32
CA LYS A 232 8.03 4.04 7.74
C LYS A 232 7.91 3.81 6.23
N LEU A 233 9.03 3.54 5.55
CA LEU A 233 9.05 3.06 4.16
C LEU A 233 8.52 1.62 4.07
N GLU A 234 9.03 0.67 4.87
CA GLU A 234 8.58 -0.73 4.89
C GLU A 234 7.08 -0.84 5.16
N SER A 235 6.57 -0.09 6.14
CA SER A 235 5.14 -0.05 6.50
C SER A 235 4.30 0.93 5.67
N MET A 236 4.91 1.65 4.71
CA MET A 236 4.26 2.61 3.80
C MET A 236 3.36 3.63 4.49
N VAL A 237 3.82 4.21 5.61
CA VAL A 237 3.01 5.11 6.45
C VAL A 237 2.57 6.35 5.67
N ASP A 238 3.46 6.94 4.86
CA ASP A 238 3.08 7.88 3.82
C ASP A 238 3.28 7.27 2.43
N TYR A 239 2.19 7.19 1.67
CA TYR A 239 2.17 6.70 0.30
C TYR A 239 2.92 7.62 -0.65
N ARG A 240 2.84 8.96 -0.48
CA ARG A 240 3.47 9.91 -1.41
C ARG A 240 5.00 9.82 -1.35
N SER A 241 5.55 9.73 -0.16
CA SER A 241 6.98 9.54 0.09
C SER A 241 7.44 8.16 -0.37
N THR A 242 6.66 7.10 -0.11
CA THR A 242 6.94 5.74 -0.61
C THR A 242 7.04 5.70 -2.13
N VAL A 243 6.09 6.33 -2.84
CA VAL A 243 6.12 6.50 -4.30
C VAL A 243 7.39 7.24 -4.71
N ARG A 244 7.71 8.38 -4.09
CA ARG A 244 8.88 9.18 -4.48
C ARG A 244 10.20 8.43 -4.30
N VAL A 245 10.37 7.66 -3.22
CA VAL A 245 11.56 6.83 -3.00
C VAL A 245 11.67 5.74 -4.07
N LEU A 246 10.58 5.02 -4.38
CA LEU A 246 10.60 3.98 -5.41
C LEU A 246 10.89 4.57 -6.82
N GLU A 247 10.38 5.76 -7.14
CA GLU A 247 10.73 6.46 -8.39
C GLU A 247 12.20 6.89 -8.45
N LEU A 248 12.78 7.38 -7.34
CA LEU A 248 14.20 7.74 -7.25
C LEU A 248 15.11 6.51 -7.45
N ILE A 249 14.80 5.39 -6.77
CA ILE A 249 15.53 4.12 -6.93
C ILE A 249 15.40 3.60 -8.37
N TRP A 250 14.20 3.66 -8.97
CA TRP A 250 13.99 3.22 -10.35
C TRP A 250 14.82 4.02 -11.37
N VAL A 251 14.96 5.34 -11.18
CA VAL A 251 15.81 6.17 -12.05
C VAL A 251 17.30 5.86 -11.84
N ALA A 252 17.78 5.72 -10.61
CA ALA A 252 19.18 5.39 -10.36
C ALA A 252 19.57 3.99 -10.90
N VAL A 253 18.71 2.98 -10.70
CA VAL A 253 18.88 1.65 -11.27
C VAL A 253 18.80 1.67 -12.80
N GLY A 254 17.86 2.43 -13.38
CA GLY A 254 17.74 2.61 -14.82
C GLY A 254 19.01 3.20 -15.44
N ILE A 255 19.54 4.27 -14.85
CA ILE A 255 20.83 4.86 -15.27
C ILE A 255 21.95 3.81 -15.22
N ALA A 256 22.10 3.12 -14.09
CA ALA A 256 23.20 2.16 -13.89
C ALA A 256 23.17 1.02 -14.91
N ILE A 257 21.97 0.48 -15.22
CA ILE A 257 21.80 -0.58 -16.21
C ILE A 257 22.22 -0.10 -17.60
N HIS A 258 21.68 1.03 -18.09
CA HIS A 258 21.96 1.49 -19.45
C HIS A 258 23.42 1.92 -19.63
N VAL A 259 24.05 2.53 -18.62
CA VAL A 259 25.48 2.86 -18.64
C VAL A 259 26.34 1.58 -18.66
N TYR A 260 26.03 0.58 -17.82
CA TYR A 260 26.77 -0.70 -17.82
C TYR A 260 26.63 -1.44 -19.16
N LEU A 261 25.42 -1.50 -19.73
CA LEU A 261 25.18 -2.08 -21.05
C LEU A 261 26.04 -1.41 -22.12
N LYS A 262 26.06 -0.07 -22.18
CA LYS A 262 26.87 0.66 -23.16
C LYS A 262 28.38 0.54 -22.90
N LYS A 263 28.83 0.50 -21.64
CA LYS A 263 30.24 0.21 -21.26
C LYS A 263 30.69 -1.18 -21.70
N THR A 264 29.80 -2.17 -21.65
CA THR A 264 30.12 -3.58 -21.97
C THR A 264 29.71 -4.02 -23.38
N ASN A 265 29.16 -3.09 -24.19
CA ASN A 265 28.60 -3.34 -25.53
C ASN A 265 27.56 -4.48 -25.57
N LYS A 266 26.76 -4.60 -24.51
CA LYS A 266 25.65 -5.56 -24.38
C LYS A 266 24.32 -4.87 -24.66
N LYS A 267 23.30 -5.64 -25.05
CA LYS A 267 21.91 -5.18 -25.18
C LYS A 267 21.10 -5.52 -23.92
N ILE A 268 19.92 -4.94 -23.80
CA ILE A 268 19.07 -5.12 -22.62
C ILE A 268 18.46 -6.53 -22.55
N GLU A 269 18.31 -7.20 -23.70
CA GLU A 269 17.86 -8.58 -23.84
C GLU A 269 18.92 -9.58 -23.33
N ASP A 270 20.21 -9.24 -23.47
CA ASP A 270 21.32 -10.12 -23.10
C ASP A 270 21.42 -10.33 -21.58
N ILE A 271 20.89 -9.40 -20.77
CA ILE A 271 20.99 -9.40 -19.30
C ILE A 271 20.54 -10.72 -18.70
N VAL A 272 19.46 -11.33 -19.20
CA VAL A 272 18.89 -12.57 -18.63
C VAL A 272 19.91 -13.72 -18.66
N ASN A 273 20.77 -13.74 -19.68
CA ASN A 273 21.80 -14.76 -19.92
C ASN A 273 23.18 -14.38 -19.32
N ASP A 274 23.33 -13.18 -18.76
CA ASP A 274 24.58 -12.74 -18.13
C ASP A 274 24.89 -13.56 -16.86
N ASN A 275 26.15 -13.64 -16.43
CA ASN A 275 26.52 -14.22 -15.14
C ASN A 275 26.36 -13.22 -13.97
N ASN A 276 26.28 -11.92 -14.27
CA ASN A 276 26.18 -10.83 -13.31
C ASN A 276 24.89 -10.88 -12.47
N ILE A 277 24.98 -11.43 -11.26
CA ILE A 277 23.83 -11.58 -10.35
C ILE A 277 23.24 -10.23 -9.91
N PRO A 278 24.03 -9.22 -9.48
CA PRO A 278 23.49 -7.90 -9.15
C PRO A 278 22.73 -7.24 -10.30
N LEU A 279 23.30 -7.23 -11.52
CA LEU A 279 22.66 -6.66 -12.71
C LEU A 279 21.30 -7.33 -12.96
N LYS A 280 21.25 -8.66 -12.95
CA LYS A 280 20.00 -9.41 -13.21
C LYS A 280 18.94 -9.17 -12.14
N VAL A 281 19.31 -9.09 -10.87
CA VAL A 281 18.38 -8.78 -9.76
C VAL A 281 17.83 -7.36 -9.90
N TRP A 282 18.68 -6.37 -10.15
CA TRP A 282 18.25 -4.98 -10.31
C TRP A 282 17.52 -4.72 -11.64
N PHE A 283 17.75 -5.53 -12.67
CA PHE A 283 16.96 -5.55 -13.90
C PHE A 283 15.52 -6.04 -13.67
N HIS A 284 15.31 -7.10 -12.86
CA HIS A 284 13.96 -7.52 -12.48
C HIS A 284 13.23 -6.41 -11.69
N TYR A 285 13.93 -5.73 -10.77
CA TYR A 285 13.38 -4.53 -10.11
C TYR A 285 13.05 -3.43 -11.12
N TYR A 286 13.95 -3.12 -12.06
CA TYR A 286 13.75 -2.09 -13.09
C TYR A 286 12.51 -2.38 -13.95
N GLN A 287 12.32 -3.62 -14.37
CA GLN A 287 11.13 -4.05 -15.10
C GLN A 287 9.87 -3.90 -14.22
N TRP A 288 9.79 -4.55 -13.06
CA TRP A 288 8.57 -4.55 -12.24
C TRP A 288 8.20 -3.16 -11.68
N ALA A 289 9.18 -2.36 -11.27
CA ALA A 289 8.94 -0.97 -10.88
C ALA A 289 8.63 -0.08 -12.09
N GLY A 290 9.13 -0.43 -13.30
CA GLY A 290 8.67 0.16 -14.56
C GLY A 290 7.18 -0.09 -14.80
N ILE A 291 6.71 -1.33 -14.67
CA ILE A 291 5.28 -1.69 -14.80
C ILE A 291 4.42 -0.93 -13.78
N TRP A 292 4.86 -0.82 -12.53
CA TRP A 292 4.20 0.02 -11.52
C TRP A 292 4.16 1.50 -11.89
N LYS A 293 5.28 2.07 -12.36
CA LYS A 293 5.35 3.47 -12.80
C LYS A 293 4.40 3.71 -13.98
N ALA A 294 4.35 2.78 -14.93
CA ALA A 294 3.42 2.79 -16.07
C ALA A 294 1.94 2.73 -15.63
N HIS A 295 1.58 1.79 -14.75
CA HIS A 295 0.25 1.71 -14.13
C HIS A 295 -0.15 3.04 -13.45
N ARG A 296 0.75 3.61 -12.64
CA ARG A 296 0.54 4.91 -11.98
C ARG A 296 0.41 6.07 -12.97
N LEU A 297 1.20 6.08 -14.05
CA LEU A 297 1.08 7.06 -15.12
C LEU A 297 -0.30 6.97 -15.78
N GLY A 298 -0.81 5.77 -16.04
CA GLY A 298 -2.14 5.55 -16.58
C GLY A 298 -3.25 6.14 -15.70
N ILE A 299 -3.14 6.03 -14.37
CA ILE A 299 -4.07 6.69 -13.43
C ILE A 299 -3.99 8.22 -13.58
N LYS A 300 -2.77 8.79 -13.71
CA LYS A 300 -2.57 10.25 -13.74
C LYS A 300 -2.79 10.89 -15.10
N THR A 301 -2.76 10.14 -16.20
CA THR A 301 -3.12 10.61 -17.56
C THR A 301 -4.54 10.22 -18.00
N GLY A 302 -5.24 9.36 -17.26
CA GLY A 302 -6.56 8.83 -17.65
C GLY A 302 -6.50 7.76 -18.74
N ASN A 303 -5.32 7.16 -18.99
CA ASN A 303 -5.13 6.12 -20.00
C ASN A 303 -5.51 4.74 -19.43
N PHE A 304 -6.69 4.22 -19.82
CA PHE A 304 -7.20 2.92 -19.37
C PHE A 304 -6.33 1.74 -19.79
N ASP A 305 -5.96 1.65 -21.07
CA ASP A 305 -5.24 0.48 -21.59
C ASP A 305 -3.86 0.35 -20.93
N LEU A 306 -3.22 1.47 -20.59
CA LEU A 306 -2.00 1.49 -19.79
C LEU A 306 -2.21 0.99 -18.35
N GLN A 307 -3.29 1.40 -17.67
CA GLN A 307 -3.63 0.86 -16.35
C GLN A 307 -3.90 -0.64 -16.43
N TYR A 308 -4.79 -1.06 -17.33
CA TYR A 308 -5.22 -2.45 -17.47
C TYR A 308 -4.06 -3.39 -17.80
N ASN A 309 -3.28 -3.10 -18.84
CA ASN A 309 -2.18 -3.97 -19.29
C ASN A 309 -1.03 -4.03 -18.28
N CYS A 310 -0.73 -2.93 -17.59
CA CYS A 310 0.31 -2.94 -16.56
C CYS A 310 -0.18 -3.62 -15.27
N LEU A 311 -1.47 -3.51 -14.91
CA LEU A 311 -2.03 -4.25 -13.78
C LEU A 311 -1.98 -5.76 -14.04
N THR A 312 -2.37 -6.24 -15.22
CA THR A 312 -2.32 -7.67 -15.57
C THR A 312 -0.88 -8.22 -15.65
N SER A 313 0.07 -7.43 -16.15
CA SER A 313 1.50 -7.79 -16.13
C SER A 313 2.11 -7.80 -14.73
N PHE A 314 1.65 -6.93 -13.82
CA PHE A 314 2.14 -6.92 -12.43
C PHE A 314 1.47 -7.97 -11.54
N ALA A 315 0.22 -8.34 -11.84
CA ALA A 315 -0.63 -9.15 -10.96
C ALA A 315 -0.02 -10.48 -10.44
N PRO A 316 0.79 -11.24 -11.21
CA PRO A 316 1.51 -12.42 -10.71
C PRO A 316 2.33 -12.20 -9.43
N LEU A 317 2.77 -10.97 -9.16
CA LEU A 317 3.59 -10.65 -7.99
C LEU A 317 2.79 -10.51 -6.67
N PHE A 318 1.47 -10.27 -6.72
CA PHE A 318 0.63 -10.23 -5.52
C PHE A 318 0.64 -11.54 -4.70
N PRO A 319 0.37 -12.73 -5.27
CA PRO A 319 0.37 -13.98 -4.50
C PRO A 319 1.75 -14.33 -3.96
N ILE A 320 2.82 -14.01 -4.69
CA ILE A 320 4.21 -14.19 -4.29
C ILE A 320 4.58 -13.34 -3.08
N ALA A 321 4.13 -12.09 -3.07
CA ALA A 321 4.23 -11.21 -1.90
C ALA A 321 3.20 -11.53 -0.79
N GLY A 322 2.42 -12.62 -0.92
CA GLY A 322 1.44 -13.03 0.09
C GLY A 322 0.20 -12.13 0.16
N LYS A 323 -0.02 -11.25 -0.82
CA LYS A 323 -1.17 -10.34 -0.92
C LYS A 323 -2.41 -11.08 -1.43
N SER A 324 -2.82 -12.12 -0.70
CA SER A 324 -3.90 -13.05 -1.10
C SER A 324 -5.24 -12.37 -1.37
N ASN A 325 -5.48 -11.23 -0.71
CA ASN A 325 -6.67 -10.40 -0.88
C ASN A 325 -6.66 -9.71 -2.24
N TYR A 326 -5.71 -8.80 -2.49
CA TYR A 326 -5.52 -8.15 -3.79
C TYR A 326 -5.35 -9.14 -4.95
N THR A 327 -4.73 -10.30 -4.74
CA THR A 327 -4.66 -11.35 -5.78
C THR A 327 -6.05 -11.76 -6.27
N ARG A 328 -6.98 -12.04 -5.33
CA ARG A 328 -8.37 -12.40 -5.66
C ARG A 328 -9.12 -11.22 -6.24
N SER A 329 -8.98 -10.04 -5.63
CA SER A 329 -9.72 -8.85 -6.04
C SER A 329 -9.31 -8.37 -7.43
N VAL A 330 -8.02 -8.46 -7.80
CA VAL A 330 -7.55 -8.23 -9.17
C VAL A 330 -8.01 -9.34 -10.12
N ALA A 331 -7.97 -10.62 -9.73
CA ALA A 331 -8.48 -11.73 -10.55
C ALA A 331 -9.96 -11.53 -10.93
N HIS A 332 -10.81 -11.21 -9.96
CA HIS A 332 -12.23 -10.90 -10.18
C HIS A 332 -12.42 -9.62 -10.98
N PHE A 333 -11.69 -8.53 -10.69
CA PHE A 333 -11.81 -7.26 -11.41
C PHE A 333 -11.50 -7.42 -12.90
N ILE A 334 -10.35 -8.01 -13.25
CA ILE A 334 -9.95 -8.24 -14.65
C ILE A 334 -10.96 -9.15 -15.38
N SER A 335 -11.52 -10.14 -14.67
CA SER A 335 -12.58 -11.01 -15.22
C SER A 335 -13.88 -10.25 -15.49
N ILE A 336 -14.30 -9.34 -14.59
CA ILE A 336 -15.48 -8.48 -14.79
C ILE A 336 -15.27 -7.56 -16.00
N ILE A 337 -14.07 -7.01 -16.19
CA ILE A 337 -13.76 -6.19 -17.36
C ILE A 337 -13.80 -6.99 -18.67
N ALA A 338 -13.36 -8.25 -18.65
CA ALA A 338 -13.45 -9.15 -19.81
C ALA A 338 -14.90 -9.58 -20.12
N GLN A 339 -15.71 -9.84 -19.09
CA GLN A 339 -17.13 -10.21 -19.23
C GLN A 339 -17.99 -9.10 -19.85
N TYR A 340 -17.61 -7.83 -19.70
CA TYR A 340 -18.42 -6.68 -20.14
C TYR A 340 -17.64 -5.72 -21.06
N PRO A 341 -17.56 -5.99 -22.38
CA PRO A 341 -16.92 -5.10 -23.35
C PRO A 341 -17.41 -3.64 -23.29
N GLN A 342 -18.71 -3.41 -23.05
CA GLN A 342 -19.25 -2.05 -22.90
C GLN A 342 -18.70 -1.32 -21.67
N LEU A 343 -18.47 -2.02 -20.55
CA LEU A 343 -17.80 -1.44 -19.38
C LEU A 343 -16.33 -1.14 -19.68
N GLN A 344 -15.63 -2.04 -20.39
CA GLN A 344 -14.24 -1.80 -20.83
C GLN A 344 -14.15 -0.54 -21.72
N GLN A 345 -15.07 -0.37 -22.68
CA GLN A 345 -15.12 0.84 -23.52
C GLN A 345 -15.50 2.10 -22.74
N THR A 346 -16.41 2.01 -21.77
CA THR A 346 -16.77 3.11 -20.86
C THR A 346 -15.57 3.54 -20.01
N LEU A 347 -14.78 2.58 -19.51
CA LEU A 347 -13.54 2.87 -18.79
C LEU A 347 -12.45 3.46 -19.70
N ARG A 348 -12.34 3.03 -20.97
CA ARG A 348 -11.48 3.74 -21.96
C ARG A 348 -11.82 5.22 -22.10
N HIS A 349 -13.09 5.60 -21.89
CA HIS A 349 -13.52 7.00 -21.85
C HIS A 349 -13.33 7.70 -20.50
N SER A 350 -13.34 6.98 -19.37
CA SER A 350 -13.48 7.65 -18.05
C SER A 350 -12.88 6.91 -16.84
N VAL A 351 -11.85 6.07 -17.02
CA VAL A 351 -11.15 5.29 -15.96
C VAL A 351 -10.68 6.10 -14.75
N SER A 352 -10.53 7.42 -14.88
CA SER A 352 -10.01 8.29 -13.82
C SER A 352 -10.62 9.68 -13.91
N ILE A 353 -10.71 10.37 -12.77
CA ILE A 353 -11.46 11.62 -12.61
C ILE A 353 -10.52 12.83 -12.73
N ASN A 354 -10.83 13.78 -13.60
CA ASN A 354 -10.17 15.07 -13.65
C ASN A 354 -11.19 16.18 -13.40
N LEU A 355 -10.85 17.13 -12.52
CA LEU A 355 -11.72 18.26 -12.19
C LEU A 355 -11.10 19.64 -12.49
N THR A 356 -9.80 19.73 -12.78
CA THR A 356 -9.11 21.04 -12.75
C THR A 356 -7.94 21.23 -13.72
N ARG A 357 -7.18 20.19 -14.12
CA ARG A 357 -5.93 20.37 -14.88
C ARG A 357 -5.62 19.15 -15.76
N LYS A 358 -5.19 19.36 -17.01
CA LYS A 358 -4.69 18.27 -17.88
C LYS A 358 -3.59 17.48 -17.14
N ASN A 359 -3.54 16.16 -17.31
CA ASN A 359 -2.58 15.23 -16.68
C ASN A 359 -2.59 15.21 -15.13
N HIS A 360 -3.67 15.68 -14.48
CA HIS A 360 -3.86 15.61 -13.03
C HIS A 360 -5.10 14.80 -12.66
N TYR A 361 -5.23 13.61 -13.24
CA TYR A 361 -6.34 12.70 -12.96
C TYR A 361 -6.18 12.03 -11.57
N TYR A 362 -7.29 11.62 -10.98
CA TYR A 362 -7.41 10.87 -9.73
C TYR A 362 -8.05 9.51 -10.00
N ALA A 363 -7.64 8.46 -9.31
CA ALA A 363 -8.45 7.24 -9.26
C ALA A 363 -9.80 7.53 -8.57
N TYR A 364 -10.83 6.71 -8.79
CA TYR A 364 -12.16 6.93 -8.20
C TYR A 364 -12.15 6.96 -6.66
N ASP A 365 -11.40 6.04 -6.04
CA ASP A 365 -11.21 5.95 -4.60
C ASP A 365 -10.34 7.12 -4.06
N GLU A 366 -9.29 7.49 -4.78
CA GLU A 366 -8.49 8.70 -4.50
C GLU A 366 -9.33 9.97 -4.55
N ALA A 367 -10.26 10.06 -5.51
CA ALA A 367 -11.16 11.17 -5.71
C ALA A 367 -12.23 11.24 -4.60
N LEU A 368 -12.79 10.10 -4.16
CA LEU A 368 -13.71 10.06 -3.03
C LEU A 368 -13.02 10.51 -1.73
N GLU A 369 -11.83 9.99 -1.41
CA GLU A 369 -11.08 10.42 -0.23
C GLU A 369 -10.63 11.90 -0.34
N ALA A 370 -10.28 12.39 -1.53
CA ALA A 370 -9.89 13.79 -1.73
C ALA A 370 -11.07 14.79 -1.69
N LEU A 371 -12.24 14.42 -2.19
CA LEU A 371 -13.34 15.34 -2.49
C LEU A 371 -14.62 15.07 -1.68
N GLY A 372 -14.90 13.81 -1.36
CA GLY A 372 -16.05 13.39 -0.56
C GLY A 372 -15.71 13.43 0.93
N ILE A 373 -14.86 12.51 1.39
CA ILE A 373 -14.55 12.34 2.82
C ILE A 373 -14.00 13.62 3.45
N LYS A 374 -13.05 14.31 2.78
CA LYS A 374 -12.48 15.57 3.29
C LYS A 374 -13.52 16.70 3.35
N PHE A 375 -14.34 16.87 2.32
CA PHE A 375 -15.40 17.89 2.31
C PHE A 375 -16.43 17.64 3.40
N ILE A 376 -16.92 16.41 3.54
CA ILE A 376 -17.94 16.05 4.53
C ILE A 376 -17.37 16.17 5.95
N LYS A 377 -16.11 15.75 6.20
CA LYS A 377 -15.43 15.99 7.49
C LYS A 377 -15.26 17.47 7.83
N GLN A 378 -14.92 18.33 6.86
CA GLN A 378 -14.79 19.77 7.07
C GLN A 378 -16.12 20.47 7.39
N ASN A 379 -17.22 20.08 6.72
CA ASN A 379 -18.52 20.73 6.87
C ASN A 379 -19.32 20.18 8.07
N VAL A 380 -19.36 18.86 8.27
CA VAL A 380 -20.16 18.22 9.34
C VAL A 380 -19.56 18.44 10.74
N THR A 381 -18.23 18.51 10.88
CA THR A 381 -17.62 18.77 12.20
C THR A 381 -17.85 20.20 12.72
N GLY A 382 -18.44 21.09 11.92
CA GLY A 382 -18.86 22.42 12.38
C GLY A 382 -17.69 23.26 12.89
N ASN A 383 -16.66 23.47 12.06
CA ASN A 383 -15.71 24.55 12.31
C ASN A 383 -16.46 25.89 12.19
N VAL A 384 -16.93 26.42 13.32
CA VAL A 384 -17.39 27.81 13.42
C VAL A 384 -16.15 28.69 13.28
N ILE A 385 -15.89 29.11 12.06
CA ILE A 385 -14.80 30.01 11.70
C ILE A 385 -15.21 31.43 12.11
N ASN A 386 -15.11 31.73 13.40
CA ASN A 386 -14.98 33.11 13.85
C ASN A 386 -13.57 33.62 13.52
N GLU A 387 -13.34 34.94 13.53
CA GLU A 387 -12.08 35.52 13.06
C GLU A 387 -10.85 35.03 13.84
N GLU A 388 -11.01 34.73 15.13
CA GLU A 388 -9.94 34.26 15.99
C GLU A 388 -9.59 32.78 15.74
N ASN A 389 -10.59 31.90 15.62
CA ASN A 389 -10.43 30.52 15.18
C ASN A 389 -9.91 30.46 13.72
N LEU A 390 -10.27 31.42 12.86
CA LEU A 390 -9.68 31.55 11.52
C LEU A 390 -8.18 31.89 11.62
N LYS A 391 -7.81 32.91 12.38
CA LYS A 391 -6.40 33.26 12.62
C LYS A 391 -5.64 32.10 13.28
N HIS A 392 -6.27 31.36 14.20
CA HIS A 392 -5.67 30.22 14.87
C HIS A 392 -5.58 28.97 13.96
N GLN A 393 -6.53 28.75 13.06
CA GLN A 393 -6.45 27.67 12.06
C GLN A 393 -5.57 28.04 10.87
N ILE A 394 -5.41 29.32 10.52
CA ILE A 394 -4.35 29.76 9.60
C ILE A 394 -2.99 29.54 10.26
N LYS A 395 -2.80 29.93 11.53
CA LYS A 395 -1.57 29.64 12.28
C LYS A 395 -1.32 28.14 12.47
N LEU A 396 -2.34 27.32 12.75
CA LEU A 396 -2.18 25.87 12.90
C LEU A 396 -2.02 25.16 11.54
N ALA A 397 -2.71 25.59 10.49
CA ALA A 397 -2.48 25.07 9.14
C ALA A 397 -1.11 25.51 8.62
N GLN A 398 -0.63 26.71 8.97
CA GLN A 398 0.73 27.16 8.69
C GLN A 398 1.74 26.40 9.56
N SER A 399 1.48 26.11 10.83
CA SER A 399 2.40 25.38 11.72
C SER A 399 2.44 23.89 11.41
N GLU A 400 1.31 23.26 11.06
CA GLU A 400 1.26 21.91 10.49
C GLU A 400 1.85 21.90 9.08
N ARG A 401 1.66 22.94 8.26
CA ARG A 401 2.37 23.08 6.98
C ARG A 401 3.86 23.21 7.20
N GLU A 402 4.32 23.97 8.19
CA GLU A 402 5.72 24.12 8.57
C GLU A 402 6.28 22.84 9.19
N ARG A 403 5.49 22.05 9.93
CA ARG A 403 5.88 20.74 10.49
C ARG A 403 5.89 19.64 9.43
N ILE A 404 4.96 19.67 8.48
CA ILE A 404 4.91 18.79 7.31
C ILE A 404 5.98 19.20 6.30
N ASP A 405 6.28 20.50 6.15
CA ASP A 405 7.42 20.99 5.37
C ASP A 405 8.75 20.83 6.11
N LEU A 406 8.76 20.65 7.44
CA LEU A 406 9.93 20.18 8.20
C LEU A 406 10.15 18.69 7.95
N LEU A 407 9.08 17.89 8.02
CA LEU A 407 9.13 16.44 7.76
C LEU A 407 9.41 16.16 6.28
N PHE A 408 8.97 17.02 5.37
CA PHE A 408 9.49 17.04 4.00
C PHE A 408 10.94 17.55 4.00
N ALA A 409 11.34 18.68 4.58
CA ALA A 409 12.76 19.09 4.59
C ALA A 409 13.75 18.06 5.21
N GLU A 410 13.27 17.17 6.08
CA GLU A 410 14.06 16.06 6.66
C GLU A 410 14.11 14.77 5.81
N TYR A 411 13.23 14.62 4.80
CA TYR A 411 13.08 13.39 3.97
C TYR A 411 13.11 13.66 2.44
N ILE A 412 12.64 14.83 2.00
CA ILE A 412 12.32 15.33 0.64
C ILE A 412 12.33 16.88 0.64
N ASP A 413 13.50 17.53 0.59
CA ASP A 413 13.60 19.00 0.53
C ASP A 413 13.11 19.59 -0.80
N ASP A 414 11.83 20.02 -0.91
CA ASP A 414 11.38 20.98 -1.95
C ASP A 414 9.98 21.65 -1.75
N HIS A 415 9.76 22.70 -2.56
CA HIS A 415 8.49 23.20 -3.13
C HIS A 415 7.63 24.25 -2.40
N VAL A 416 7.99 24.74 -1.21
CA VAL A 416 7.42 26.02 -0.68
C VAL A 416 8.48 27.10 -0.45
N LYS A 417 9.74 26.72 -0.26
CA LYS A 417 10.90 27.63 -0.24
C LYS A 417 11.80 27.44 -1.46
N ALA A 418 11.19 27.37 -2.65
CA ALA A 418 11.86 27.28 -3.95
C ALA A 418 12.63 28.58 -4.29
N LYS A 419 13.75 28.81 -3.59
CA LYS A 419 14.70 29.92 -3.81
C LYS A 419 16.17 29.47 -3.84
N ASN A 420 16.43 28.17 -3.79
CA ASN A 420 17.77 27.58 -3.81
C ASN A 420 17.82 26.35 -4.73
N GLY A 421 18.57 26.40 -5.83
CA GLY A 421 18.84 25.23 -6.68
C GLY A 421 19.61 24.09 -5.97
N ARG A 422 20.16 24.36 -4.78
CA ARG A 422 20.89 23.40 -3.93
C ARG A 422 20.09 22.15 -3.56
N ALA A 423 18.77 22.27 -3.38
CA ALA A 423 17.90 21.14 -3.03
C ALA A 423 17.75 20.13 -4.18
N ILE A 424 17.59 20.65 -5.41
CA ILE A 424 17.48 19.85 -6.63
C ILE A 424 18.84 19.26 -7.02
N ALA A 425 19.93 20.02 -6.83
CA ALA A 425 21.29 19.52 -6.96
C ALA A 425 21.54 18.34 -6.00
N SER A 426 21.32 18.51 -4.70
CA SER A 426 21.54 17.44 -3.71
C SER A 426 20.77 16.14 -4.03
N ARG A 427 19.52 16.22 -4.50
CA ARG A 427 18.76 15.03 -4.95
C ARG A 427 19.32 14.43 -6.24
N LYS A 428 19.71 15.25 -7.22
CA LYS A 428 20.39 14.80 -8.44
C LYS A 428 21.71 14.08 -8.09
N ASP A 429 22.50 14.65 -7.21
CA ASP A 429 23.79 14.11 -6.77
C ASP A 429 23.61 12.78 -6.01
N ALA A 430 22.57 12.64 -5.19
CA ALA A 430 22.22 11.38 -4.52
C ALA A 430 21.77 10.27 -5.51
N ILE A 431 20.98 10.61 -6.53
CA ILE A 431 20.61 9.68 -7.61
C ILE A 431 21.85 9.21 -8.37
N TRP A 432 22.74 10.13 -8.75
CA TRP A 432 23.95 9.82 -9.49
C TRP A 432 24.95 9.02 -8.65
N LYS A 433 25.13 9.36 -7.37
CA LYS A 433 25.91 8.56 -6.42
C LYS A 433 25.36 7.13 -6.29
N LEU A 434 24.04 6.95 -6.26
CA LEU A 434 23.43 5.62 -6.25
C LEU A 434 23.64 4.88 -7.58
N ALA A 435 23.56 5.56 -8.72
CA ALA A 435 23.83 4.96 -10.02
C ALA A 435 25.30 4.55 -10.18
N ASP A 436 26.24 5.40 -9.79
CA ASP A 436 27.69 5.15 -9.82
C ASP A 436 28.04 3.94 -8.94
N ASN A 437 27.55 3.92 -7.68
CA ASN A 437 27.68 2.78 -6.76
C ASN A 437 27.13 1.46 -7.37
N LEU A 438 26.07 1.52 -8.18
CA LEU A 438 25.48 0.35 -8.83
C LEU A 438 26.30 -0.09 -10.05
N ILE A 439 26.87 0.84 -10.83
CA ILE A 439 27.78 0.54 -11.94
C ILE A 439 29.04 -0.15 -11.42
N GLU A 440 29.63 0.35 -10.33
CA GLU A 440 30.77 -0.30 -9.64
C GLU A 440 30.39 -1.72 -9.17
N VAL A 441 29.23 -1.87 -8.53
CA VAL A 441 28.67 -3.18 -8.12
C VAL A 441 28.44 -4.14 -9.30
N PHE A 442 28.14 -3.64 -10.51
CA PHE A 442 27.99 -4.47 -11.71
C PHE A 442 29.34 -4.87 -12.32
N GLU A 443 30.44 -4.23 -11.94
CA GLU A 443 31.79 -4.47 -12.45
C GLU A 443 32.68 -5.25 -11.45
N MET A 444 32.24 -5.39 -10.19
CA MET A 444 32.92 -6.16 -9.15
C MET A 444 32.50 -7.65 -9.12
N GLU A 445 33.49 -8.55 -9.08
CA GLU A 445 33.26 -9.96 -8.74
C GLU A 445 32.75 -10.11 -7.29
N ASN A 446 33.44 -9.49 -6.33
CA ASN A 446 33.08 -9.47 -4.91
C ASN A 446 32.12 -8.33 -4.55
N PHE A 447 31.06 -8.12 -5.32
CA PHE A 447 30.11 -6.99 -5.16
C PHE A 447 29.50 -6.80 -3.75
N LEU A 448 29.47 -7.84 -2.90
CA LEU A 448 29.02 -7.75 -1.50
C LEU A 448 30.02 -7.05 -0.54
N GLU A 449 31.22 -6.75 -1.00
CA GLU A 449 32.24 -6.00 -0.26
C GLU A 449 32.15 -4.49 -0.49
N HIS A 450 31.43 -4.08 -1.54
CA HIS A 450 31.15 -2.68 -1.87
C HIS A 450 30.38 -1.98 -0.74
N GLU A 451 30.72 -0.72 -0.44
CA GLU A 451 30.15 0.05 0.69
C GLU A 451 28.62 0.14 0.65
N LEU A 452 28.02 0.09 -0.55
CA LEU A 452 26.57 0.01 -0.75
C LEU A 452 25.93 -1.13 0.04
N PHE A 453 26.53 -2.34 0.05
CA PHE A 453 25.94 -3.54 0.66
C PHE A 453 26.68 -4.02 1.91
N LYS A 454 27.91 -3.56 2.14
CA LYS A 454 28.79 -3.92 3.28
C LYS A 454 28.12 -3.78 4.65
N LYS A 455 27.19 -2.82 4.77
CA LYS A 455 26.48 -2.44 6.01
C LYS A 455 25.45 -3.47 6.48
N PHE A 456 24.71 -4.09 5.56
CA PHE A 456 23.60 -5.00 5.90
C PHE A 456 23.64 -6.38 5.23
N LYS A 457 24.47 -6.54 4.18
CA LYS A 457 24.71 -7.79 3.42
C LYS A 457 23.42 -8.48 2.96
N PRO A 458 22.83 -8.07 1.82
CA PRO A 458 21.53 -8.55 1.36
C PRO A 458 21.50 -10.07 1.16
N LYS A 459 20.70 -10.74 1.99
CA LYS A 459 20.66 -12.21 2.16
C LYS A 459 20.29 -13.00 0.89
N GLN A 460 19.75 -12.34 -0.13
CA GLN A 460 19.29 -12.97 -1.37
C GLN A 460 19.99 -12.43 -2.63
N LEU A 461 20.94 -11.49 -2.50
CA LEU A 461 21.76 -11.02 -3.63
C LEU A 461 22.87 -12.04 -3.95
N ASN A 462 22.45 -13.23 -4.37
CA ASN A 462 23.28 -14.39 -4.68
C ASN A 462 22.52 -15.32 -5.66
N ILE A 463 23.19 -16.37 -6.18
CA ILE A 463 22.64 -17.25 -7.22
C ILE A 463 21.32 -17.92 -6.80
N GLU A 464 21.25 -18.41 -5.55
CA GLU A 464 20.07 -19.11 -5.01
C GLU A 464 18.88 -18.15 -4.84
N GLY A 465 19.12 -16.93 -4.35
CA GLY A 465 18.13 -15.86 -4.30
C GLY A 465 17.66 -15.43 -5.70
N TYR A 466 18.57 -15.27 -6.66
CA TYR A 466 18.21 -14.98 -8.06
C TYR A 466 17.35 -16.09 -8.68
N THR A 467 17.65 -17.37 -8.42
CA THR A 467 16.83 -18.50 -8.90
C THR A 467 15.44 -18.55 -8.27
N ARG A 468 15.27 -18.03 -7.05
CA ARG A 468 13.94 -17.76 -6.48
C ARG A 468 13.27 -16.56 -7.14
N LEU A 469 14.01 -15.49 -7.41
CA LEU A 469 13.49 -14.25 -7.98
C LEU A 469 12.90 -14.44 -9.39
N THR A 470 13.55 -15.23 -10.25
CA THR A 470 13.02 -15.54 -11.59
C THR A 470 11.77 -16.40 -11.50
N LYS A 471 11.87 -17.58 -10.88
CA LYS A 471 10.78 -18.56 -10.76
C LYS A 471 9.52 -18.01 -10.10
N CYS A 472 9.64 -17.02 -9.23
CA CYS A 472 8.48 -16.48 -8.52
C CYS A 472 7.46 -15.85 -9.47
N TYR A 473 7.86 -15.27 -10.61
CA TYR A 473 6.91 -14.67 -11.55
C TYR A 473 5.99 -15.74 -12.19
N ASP A 474 6.57 -16.85 -12.65
CA ASP A 474 5.85 -17.96 -13.26
C ASP A 474 4.97 -18.70 -12.25
N GLU A 475 5.49 -18.96 -11.05
CA GLU A 475 4.68 -19.41 -9.91
C GLU A 475 3.51 -18.45 -9.63
N GLY A 476 3.74 -17.15 -9.77
CA GLY A 476 2.77 -16.09 -9.60
C GLY A 476 1.60 -16.20 -10.59
N ILE A 477 1.91 -16.43 -11.88
CA ILE A 477 0.93 -16.67 -12.94
C ILE A 477 0.08 -17.90 -12.60
N VAL A 478 0.71 -19.04 -12.27
CA VAL A 478 0.00 -20.27 -11.89
C VAL A 478 -0.91 -20.04 -10.67
N ARG A 479 -0.43 -19.30 -9.65
CA ARG A 479 -1.20 -19.01 -8.43
C ARG A 479 -2.40 -18.10 -8.67
N ILE A 480 -2.30 -17.08 -9.53
CA ILE A 480 -3.45 -16.21 -9.85
C ILE A 480 -4.43 -16.89 -10.82
N GLN A 481 -3.93 -17.63 -11.81
CA GLN A 481 -4.79 -18.38 -12.73
C GLN A 481 -5.56 -19.51 -12.02
N SER A 482 -4.96 -20.15 -11.01
CA SER A 482 -5.68 -21.10 -10.14
C SER A 482 -6.83 -20.43 -9.37
N ILE A 483 -6.74 -19.15 -9.04
CA ILE A 483 -7.85 -18.38 -8.42
C ILE A 483 -8.94 -18.07 -9.44
N VAL A 484 -8.58 -17.75 -10.70
CA VAL A 484 -9.56 -17.59 -11.80
C VAL A 484 -10.37 -18.87 -11.98
N ARG A 485 -9.70 -20.01 -12.15
CA ARG A 485 -10.37 -21.33 -12.31
C ARG A 485 -11.28 -21.70 -11.14
N GLN A 486 -10.88 -21.39 -9.91
CA GLN A 486 -11.63 -21.77 -8.69
C GLN A 486 -12.76 -20.81 -8.32
N GLU A 487 -12.66 -19.51 -8.62
CA GLU A 487 -13.61 -18.51 -8.11
C GLU A 487 -14.37 -17.72 -9.17
N VAL A 488 -13.80 -17.58 -10.37
CA VAL A 488 -14.43 -16.89 -11.51
C VAL A 488 -15.14 -17.91 -12.39
N LEU A 489 -14.39 -18.88 -12.90
CA LEU A 489 -14.90 -19.93 -13.80
C LEU A 489 -15.64 -21.04 -13.04
N LYS A 490 -15.33 -21.22 -11.74
CA LYS A 490 -15.91 -22.23 -10.83
C LYS A 490 -15.77 -23.69 -11.31
N ILE A 491 -14.81 -23.95 -12.21
CA ILE A 491 -14.46 -25.28 -12.75
C ILE A 491 -13.57 -26.11 -11.82
N ASP A 492 -12.70 -25.46 -11.04
CA ASP A 492 -11.80 -26.11 -10.09
C ASP A 492 -12.35 -26.01 -8.65
N SER A 493 -12.18 -27.05 -7.83
CA SER A 493 -12.55 -27.00 -6.41
C SER A 493 -11.72 -25.95 -5.62
N ILE A 494 -12.37 -25.18 -4.74
CA ILE A 494 -11.74 -24.06 -4.02
C ILE A 494 -10.71 -24.55 -2.99
N ASN A 495 -9.43 -24.55 -3.38
CA ASN A 495 -8.32 -24.90 -2.49
C ASN A 495 -7.71 -23.65 -1.84
N LYS A 496 -7.88 -23.51 -0.51
CA LYS A 496 -7.38 -22.38 0.28
C LYS A 496 -5.94 -22.58 0.81
N LYS A 497 -5.39 -23.81 0.75
CA LYS A 497 -4.05 -24.13 1.28
C LYS A 497 -2.98 -23.40 0.45
N GLY A 498 -1.93 -22.90 1.09
CA GLY A 498 -0.81 -22.24 0.40
C GLY A 498 -1.09 -20.84 -0.17
N ARG A 499 -2.34 -20.37 -0.30
CA ARG A 499 -2.68 -19.06 -0.89
C ARG A 499 -2.08 -17.81 -0.21
N ARG A 500 -1.52 -17.95 0.99
CA ARG A 500 -0.78 -16.90 1.73
C ARG A 500 0.73 -17.16 1.83
N ALA A 501 1.23 -18.26 1.27
CA ALA A 501 2.65 -18.62 1.32
C ALA A 501 3.44 -17.74 0.35
N THR A 502 4.42 -17.02 0.86
CA THR A 502 5.28 -16.13 0.06
C THR A 502 6.27 -16.95 -0.78
N GLY A 503 6.38 -16.66 -2.08
CA GLY A 503 7.37 -17.31 -2.98
C GLY A 503 8.80 -16.77 -2.82
N ILE A 504 9.05 -15.96 -1.80
CA ILE A 504 10.24 -15.14 -1.61
C ILE A 504 10.59 -15.00 -0.14
N ASN A 505 11.88 -14.91 0.17
CA ASN A 505 12.37 -14.55 1.50
C ASN A 505 12.30 -13.03 1.68
N LYS A 506 11.47 -12.55 2.61
CA LYS A 506 11.39 -11.13 2.98
C LYS A 506 12.29 -10.83 4.18
N SER A 507 12.92 -9.65 4.20
CA SER A 507 13.70 -9.17 5.34
C SER A 507 13.09 -7.88 5.89
N LYS A 508 12.68 -7.87 7.17
CA LYS A 508 12.21 -6.63 7.81
C LYS A 508 13.38 -5.72 8.13
N TRP A 509 13.17 -4.41 8.08
CA TRP A 509 14.14 -3.42 8.56
C TRP A 509 14.52 -3.66 10.03
N ALA A 510 13.55 -4.07 10.86
CA ALA A 510 13.80 -4.43 12.26
C ALA A 510 14.84 -5.56 12.40
N ASP A 511 14.79 -6.59 11.55
CA ASP A 511 15.70 -7.74 11.61
C ASP A 511 17.09 -7.37 11.08
N ILE A 512 17.11 -6.58 9.99
CA ILE A 512 18.32 -5.98 9.40
C ILE A 512 19.07 -5.13 10.43
N ASN A 513 18.34 -4.30 11.20
CA ASN A 513 18.92 -3.44 12.23
C ASN A 513 19.22 -4.20 13.55
N ASN A 514 18.50 -5.27 13.91
CA ASN A 514 18.75 -6.01 15.15
C ASN A 514 20.06 -6.82 15.13
N ASN A 515 20.55 -7.23 13.97
CA ASN A 515 21.88 -7.83 13.82
C ASN A 515 23.02 -6.92 14.35
N LYS A 516 22.80 -5.60 14.39
CA LYS A 516 23.70 -4.58 14.98
C LYS A 516 23.87 -4.69 16.49
N LYS A 517 22.89 -5.24 17.23
CA LYS A 517 22.97 -5.40 18.70
C LYS A 517 23.82 -6.63 19.07
N ARG A 518 23.54 -7.79 18.48
CA ARG A 518 24.28 -9.05 18.74
C ARG A 518 25.73 -9.00 18.24
N SER A 519 26.00 -8.31 17.14
CA SER A 519 27.39 -8.12 16.64
C SER A 519 28.22 -7.13 17.48
N ARG A 520 27.59 -6.33 18.35
CA ARG A 520 28.28 -5.40 19.28
C ARG A 520 28.58 -6.02 20.64
N SER A 521 27.72 -6.90 21.18
CA SER A 521 28.03 -7.63 22.42
C SER A 521 29.28 -8.50 22.26
N ASN A 522 29.40 -9.19 21.12
CA ASN A 522 30.47 -10.16 20.90
C ASN A 522 31.84 -9.55 20.52
N LYS A 523 31.99 -8.22 20.62
CA LYS A 523 33.28 -7.53 20.44
C LYS A 523 33.92 -7.03 21.75
N ASN A 524 33.25 -7.17 22.88
CA ASN A 524 33.71 -6.63 24.17
C ASN A 524 34.35 -7.68 25.11
N THR A 525 34.70 -8.87 24.61
CA THR A 525 35.12 -10.02 25.45
C THR A 525 36.50 -10.57 25.06
N ILE A 526 37.48 -9.69 24.79
CA ILE A 526 38.90 -10.08 24.70
C ILE A 526 39.75 -9.04 25.47
N SER A 527 40.67 -9.56 26.29
CA SER A 527 41.73 -8.84 27.03
C SER A 527 41.32 -7.80 28.08
N THR A 528 41.37 -8.21 29.35
CA THR A 528 42.49 -7.75 30.20
C THR A 528 42.83 -8.81 31.26
N GLN A 529 44.08 -9.27 31.30
CA GLN A 529 44.59 -10.06 32.43
C GLN A 529 45.32 -9.14 33.41
N VAL A 530 44.83 -9.03 34.66
CA VAL A 530 45.65 -8.65 35.81
C VAL A 530 45.22 -9.46 37.03
N THR A 531 46.20 -10.13 37.64
CA THR A 531 46.20 -10.79 38.96
C THR A 531 47.60 -10.54 39.54
N PRO A 532 47.84 -10.53 40.88
CA PRO A 532 47.36 -11.58 41.80
C PRO A 532 47.08 -11.19 43.29
N THR A 533 46.57 -12.18 44.06
CA THR A 533 46.76 -12.41 45.53
C THR A 533 46.48 -11.26 46.52
N ILE A 534 45.56 -11.39 47.49
CA ILE A 534 45.72 -11.99 48.85
C ILE A 534 44.34 -11.87 49.56
N LEU A 535 43.80 -12.77 50.43
CA LEU A 535 44.20 -14.11 50.92
C LEU A 535 42.96 -14.99 51.30
N LYS A 536 43.05 -15.84 52.35
CA LYS A 536 42.14 -16.92 52.78
C LYS A 536 41.28 -16.62 54.03
N ALA A 537 40.06 -17.18 54.07
CA ALA A 537 39.61 -18.30 54.95
C ALA A 537 38.24 -18.79 54.38
N GLN A 538 37.90 -20.08 54.20
CA GLN A 538 37.85 -21.26 55.08
C GLN A 538 36.90 -21.07 56.29
N GLU A 539 35.88 -21.91 56.56
CA GLU A 539 35.37 -23.09 55.82
C GLU A 539 33.96 -23.50 56.35
N ILE A 540 33.53 -24.76 56.12
CA ILE A 540 32.38 -25.49 56.73
C ILE A 540 30.98 -25.28 56.11
N GLN A 541 30.52 -26.32 55.41
CA GLN A 541 29.10 -26.71 55.28
C GLN A 541 28.78 -27.84 56.28
N PRO A 542 27.50 -28.06 56.61
CA PRO A 542 26.92 -29.41 56.74
C PRO A 542 26.15 -29.82 55.48
N ASN A 543 25.98 -31.12 55.26
CA ASN A 543 25.37 -31.74 54.06
C ASN A 543 24.49 -32.95 54.47
N LEU A 544 23.89 -33.66 53.49
CA LEU A 544 23.10 -34.91 53.59
C LEU A 544 21.61 -34.66 54.00
N GLN A 545 20.59 -35.39 53.50
CA GLN A 545 20.55 -36.51 52.54
C GLN A 545 19.12 -36.71 51.94
N ASP A 546 18.85 -37.31 50.78
CA ASP A 546 19.42 -37.24 49.40
C ASP A 546 18.35 -37.77 48.38
N GLU A 547 18.34 -37.24 47.14
CA GLU A 547 17.97 -37.91 45.85
C GLU A 547 16.55 -38.52 45.59
N PRO A 548 16.13 -38.80 44.32
CA PRO A 548 16.68 -38.39 43.02
C PRO A 548 15.70 -37.76 41.98
N THR A 549 16.26 -37.08 40.98
CA THR A 549 15.78 -36.89 39.58
C THR A 549 14.35 -36.38 39.25
N THR A 550 14.24 -35.14 38.75
CA THR A 550 14.13 -34.81 37.29
C THR A 550 13.70 -33.34 37.09
N GLN A 551 14.43 -32.55 36.30
CA GLN A 551 14.04 -31.18 35.91
C GLN A 551 13.58 -31.09 34.44
N PRO A 552 12.38 -30.54 34.16
CA PRO A 552 12.02 -29.98 32.86
C PRO A 552 12.55 -28.55 32.69
N ASN A 553 12.93 -28.18 31.45
CA ASN A 553 13.51 -26.86 31.15
C ASN A 553 12.51 -25.69 31.32
N LEU A 554 12.90 -24.70 32.13
CA LEU A 554 12.23 -23.39 32.20
C LEU A 554 12.67 -22.50 31.02
N GLN A 555 12.01 -22.66 29.86
CA GLN A 555 12.19 -21.71 28.73
C GLN A 555 10.91 -21.30 27.98
N ASP A 556 9.74 -21.81 28.37
CA ASP A 556 8.43 -21.49 27.75
C ASP A 556 7.40 -20.92 28.74
N GLU A 557 7.65 -19.74 29.34
CA GLU A 557 6.52 -18.84 29.72
C GLU A 557 6.90 -17.35 29.93
N LEU A 558 7.26 -16.62 28.85
CA LEU A 558 7.41 -15.15 28.88
C LEU A 558 6.65 -14.43 27.75
N THR A 559 5.35 -14.71 27.59
CA THR A 559 4.40 -13.81 26.87
C THR A 559 2.91 -14.12 27.11
N LYS A 560 2.47 -14.24 28.37
CA LYS A 560 1.03 -14.22 28.70
C LYS A 560 0.74 -13.11 29.71
N LYS A 561 -0.21 -12.22 29.40
CA LYS A 561 -0.79 -11.31 30.41
C LYS A 561 -1.55 -12.17 31.42
N ARG A 562 -0.99 -12.41 32.61
CA ARG A 562 -1.75 -13.03 33.71
C ARG A 562 -2.93 -12.12 34.06
N LYS A 563 -4.16 -12.61 33.92
CA LYS A 563 -5.32 -11.97 34.54
C LYS A 563 -5.17 -12.13 36.06
N ARG A 564 -5.56 -11.11 36.83
CA ARG A 564 -5.70 -11.22 38.29
C ARG A 564 -6.76 -12.28 38.59
N GLN A 565 -6.46 -13.21 39.49
CA GLN A 565 -7.48 -14.07 40.09
C GLN A 565 -8.04 -13.36 41.31
N THR A 566 -9.37 -13.36 41.45
CA THR A 566 -10.10 -12.86 42.61
C THR A 566 -9.74 -13.66 43.86
N THR A 567 -9.47 -13.00 44.99
CA THR A 567 -9.16 -13.70 46.25
C THR A 567 -10.42 -14.28 46.90
N VAL A 568 -10.28 -15.00 48.02
CA VAL A 568 -11.43 -15.57 48.74
C VAL A 568 -12.19 -14.47 49.49
N GLU A 569 -11.47 -13.51 50.06
CA GLU A 569 -12.02 -12.33 50.74
C GLU A 569 -12.84 -11.46 49.77
N GLU A 570 -12.35 -11.29 48.53
CA GLU A 570 -13.07 -10.57 47.48
C GLU A 570 -14.35 -11.29 47.01
N LYS A 571 -14.40 -12.62 47.06
CA LYS A 571 -15.64 -13.37 46.79
C LYS A 571 -16.66 -13.18 47.89
N ASN A 572 -16.25 -13.36 49.15
CA ASN A 572 -17.12 -13.23 50.32
C ASN A 572 -17.80 -11.83 50.43
N ILE A 573 -17.23 -10.79 49.79
CA ILE A 573 -17.83 -9.45 49.68
C ILE A 573 -18.91 -9.36 48.58
N LEU A 574 -18.81 -10.17 47.53
CA LEU A 574 -19.68 -10.16 46.35
C LEU A 574 -20.80 -11.21 46.41
N ASP A 575 -20.56 -12.34 47.10
CA ASP A 575 -21.51 -13.46 47.20
C ASP A 575 -22.93 -13.03 47.66
N PRO A 576 -23.12 -12.09 48.61
CA PRO A 576 -24.46 -11.61 49.00
C PRO A 576 -25.27 -10.92 47.88
N ILE A 577 -24.62 -10.43 46.82
CA ILE A 577 -25.29 -9.93 45.61
C ILE A 577 -25.47 -11.05 44.58
N CYS A 578 -24.55 -12.00 44.50
CA CYS A 578 -24.70 -13.16 43.61
C CYS A 578 -25.85 -14.10 44.01
N GLU A 579 -26.29 -14.07 45.27
CA GLU A 579 -27.47 -14.79 45.78
C GLU A 579 -28.78 -13.97 45.77
N SER A 580 -28.76 -12.74 45.20
CA SER A 580 -29.93 -11.86 45.11
C SER A 580 -30.57 -11.87 43.71
N ASP A 581 -31.84 -12.28 43.62
CA ASP A 581 -32.67 -12.15 42.40
C ASP A 581 -33.01 -10.68 42.05
N SER A 582 -32.78 -9.74 42.97
CA SER A 582 -32.98 -8.29 42.77
C SER A 582 -31.70 -7.56 42.37
N ILE A 583 -31.83 -6.58 41.48
CA ILE A 583 -30.74 -5.66 41.10
C ILE A 583 -30.35 -4.81 42.33
N PRO A 584 -29.07 -4.77 42.72
CA PRO A 584 -28.62 -4.01 43.90
C PRO A 584 -28.73 -2.50 43.68
N THR A 585 -29.00 -1.78 44.76
CA THR A 585 -29.12 -0.31 44.77
C THR A 585 -27.75 0.37 44.79
N ASP A 586 -27.69 1.64 44.37
CA ASP A 586 -26.46 2.43 44.34
C ASP A 586 -25.75 2.49 45.71
N ASN A 587 -26.49 2.45 46.83
CA ASN A 587 -25.90 2.44 48.17
C ASN A 587 -25.21 1.11 48.52
N GLU A 588 -25.73 -0.01 48.03
CA GLU A 588 -25.12 -1.34 48.23
C GLU A 588 -23.87 -1.49 47.36
N ILE A 589 -23.94 -1.03 46.12
CA ILE A 589 -22.80 -0.96 45.20
C ILE A 589 -21.67 -0.09 45.79
N ASN A 590 -21.99 1.11 46.29
CA ASN A 590 -21.00 2.01 46.90
C ASN A 590 -20.37 1.43 48.18
N ASN A 591 -21.14 0.73 49.02
CA ASN A 591 -20.60 0.03 50.20
C ASN A 591 -19.64 -1.09 49.82
N ILE A 592 -19.93 -1.87 48.77
CA ILE A 592 -19.05 -2.92 48.27
C ILE A 592 -17.77 -2.35 47.66
N LEU A 593 -17.85 -1.25 46.91
CA LEU A 593 -16.67 -0.54 46.42
C LEU A 593 -15.79 -0.04 47.58
N TYR A 594 -16.41 0.50 48.64
CA TYR A 594 -15.69 0.92 49.85
C TYR A 594 -15.02 -0.25 50.58
N MET A 595 -15.71 -1.37 50.79
CA MET A 595 -15.12 -2.57 51.41
C MET A 595 -13.98 -3.14 50.57
N SER A 596 -14.18 -3.25 49.25
CA SER A 596 -13.17 -3.75 48.30
C SER A 596 -11.90 -2.88 48.30
N SER A 597 -12.06 -1.56 48.45
CA SER A 597 -10.92 -0.63 48.54
C SER A 597 -10.02 -0.85 49.76
N LYS A 598 -10.55 -1.47 50.84
CA LYS A 598 -9.78 -1.81 52.05
C LYS A 598 -8.97 -3.10 51.93
N LEU A 599 -9.23 -3.93 50.93
CA LEU A 599 -8.43 -5.14 50.62
C LEU A 599 -7.24 -4.85 49.67
N LEU A 600 -7.05 -3.60 49.25
CA LEU A 600 -6.09 -3.19 48.22
C LEU A 600 -4.98 -2.25 48.72
N ASN A 601 -4.81 -2.11 50.05
CA ASN A 601 -3.71 -1.40 50.72
C ASN A 601 -2.89 -2.36 51.59
#